data_AF-A0A1Q9BQY3-F1
#
_entry.id   AF-A0A1Q9BQY3-F1
#
_cell.length_a   1.000
_cell.length_b   1.000
_cell.length_c   1.000
_cell.angle_alpha   90.00
_cell.angle_beta   90.00
_cell.angle_gamma   90.00
#
_symmetry.space_group_name_H-M   'P 1'
#
loop_
_entity.id
_entity.type
_entity.pdbx_description
1 polymer ?
#
loop_
_entity_poly.entity_id
_entity_poly.type
_entity_poly.pdbx_seq_one_letter_code
_entity_poly.pdbx_strand_id
1 'polypeptide(L)'
;MGAHRLNVIPEAKAVRAVGVAKDEFLLASVRNPCESYLSLWAFQSEAKRRAGVMADLRRRDPEAHKRLVGRDSQNGFTGPEDVQRFRAWIKFMGHQHVKLGLLSGRFYGKYLSQDPDMDIRDNAFLVRVMTEETAAQTVQAIRSASISELADCWMHTESLDADIAGCLKDFESLGGQVEWSKVQSVIQSGTSSGGHGGSKHGGCETFFDEATARLVVELDGALFEKFGYDSCCGHSVSSPPLPEQPTLPPSTSMTGAWQEADPS
;
A
#
# COMPACT_ATOMS: atom_id res chain seq x y z
N MET A 1 -21.92 28.45 -9.61
CA MET A 1 -21.56 27.20 -8.91
C MET A 1 -20.81 26.36 -9.92
N GLY A 2 -19.52 26.11 -9.68
CA GLY A 2 -18.71 25.29 -10.58
C GLY A 2 -19.14 23.83 -10.48
N ALA A 3 -19.25 23.14 -11.60
CA ALA A 3 -19.52 21.70 -11.59
C ALA A 3 -18.25 20.97 -11.12
N HIS A 4 -18.28 20.38 -9.93
CA HIS A 4 -17.20 19.54 -9.45
C HIS A 4 -17.04 18.32 -10.37
N ARG A 5 -15.80 18.00 -10.73
CA ARG A 5 -15.49 16.84 -11.58
C ARG A 5 -15.02 15.67 -10.72
N LEU A 6 -15.63 14.51 -10.94
CA LEU A 6 -15.20 13.27 -10.31
C LEU A 6 -14.04 12.66 -11.11
N ASN A 7 -12.85 12.62 -10.51
CA ASN A 7 -11.70 11.95 -11.09
C ASN A 7 -11.39 10.67 -10.29
N VAL A 8 -11.43 9.54 -10.98
CA VAL A 8 -10.99 8.26 -10.42
C VAL A 8 -9.55 8.04 -10.85
N ILE A 9 -8.61 8.08 -9.90
CA ILE A 9 -7.20 7.77 -10.16
C ILE A 9 -7.03 6.24 -10.08
N PRO A 10 -6.70 5.56 -11.20
CA PRO A 10 -6.46 4.11 -11.17
C PRO A 10 -5.34 3.77 -10.18
N GLU A 11 -5.37 2.56 -9.61
CA GLU A 11 -4.33 2.10 -8.67
C GLU A 11 -2.91 2.33 -9.23
N ALA A 12 -2.76 2.12 -10.54
CA ALA A 12 -1.53 2.25 -11.31
C ALA A 12 -1.07 3.71 -11.54
N LYS A 13 -1.83 4.76 -11.22
CA LYS A 13 -1.33 6.14 -11.39
C LYS A 13 -0.91 6.71 -10.04
N ALA A 14 0.29 7.29 -9.98
CA ALA A 14 0.70 8.13 -8.86
C ALA A 14 -0.27 9.30 -8.74
N VAL A 15 -0.70 9.63 -7.51
CA VAL A 15 -1.66 10.72 -7.29
C VAL A 15 -1.05 12.06 -7.76
N ARG A 16 0.28 12.20 -7.68
CA ARG A 16 1.03 13.38 -8.16
C ARG A 16 0.91 13.70 -9.64
N ALA A 17 0.63 12.71 -10.48
CA ALA A 17 0.48 12.95 -11.92
C ALA A 17 -0.79 13.75 -12.25
N VAL A 18 -1.69 13.90 -11.27
CA VAL A 18 -2.86 14.74 -11.32
C VAL A 18 -2.67 15.79 -10.23
N GLY A 19 -2.24 16.99 -10.58
CA GLY A 19 -2.40 18.11 -9.66
C GLY A 19 -3.89 18.23 -9.38
N VAL A 20 -4.35 17.75 -8.22
CA VAL A 20 -5.77 17.73 -7.88
C VAL A 20 -6.20 19.19 -7.83
N ALA A 21 -6.90 19.62 -8.88
CA ALA A 21 -7.40 20.99 -8.93
C ALA A 21 -8.37 21.17 -7.76
N LYS A 22 -8.48 22.39 -7.21
CA LYS A 22 -9.40 22.72 -6.10
C LYS A 22 -10.87 22.33 -6.35
N ASP A 23 -11.23 22.01 -7.59
CA ASP A 23 -12.58 21.66 -8.03
C ASP A 23 -12.77 20.15 -8.28
N GLU A 24 -11.78 19.31 -7.94
CA GLU A 24 -11.83 17.85 -8.12
C GLU A 24 -12.10 17.15 -6.79
N PHE A 25 -12.88 16.05 -6.84
CA PHE A 25 -13.12 15.17 -5.70
C PHE A 25 -12.37 13.85 -5.93
N LEU A 26 -11.40 13.57 -5.08
CA LEU A 26 -10.50 12.44 -5.18
C LEU A 26 -10.98 11.25 -4.35
N LEU A 27 -11.33 10.18 -5.05
CA LEU A 27 -11.55 8.86 -4.46
C LEU A 27 -10.24 8.08 -4.45
N ALA A 28 -9.88 7.54 -3.29
CA ALA A 28 -8.78 6.59 -3.15
C ALA A 28 -9.28 5.27 -2.57
N SER A 29 -8.53 4.20 -2.81
CA SER A 29 -8.81 2.89 -2.22
C SER A 29 -7.62 2.40 -1.41
N VAL A 30 -7.90 1.78 -0.28
CA VAL A 30 -6.96 1.05 0.55
C VAL A 30 -7.46 -0.39 0.73
N ARG A 31 -6.54 -1.31 0.99
CA ARG A 31 -6.85 -2.70 1.28
C ARG A 31 -6.11 -3.13 2.53
N ASN A 32 -6.72 -4.02 3.31
CA ASN A 32 -6.05 -4.67 4.42
C ASN A 32 -4.68 -5.23 3.98
N PRO A 33 -3.58 -4.91 4.69
CA PRO A 33 -2.24 -5.33 4.26
C PRO A 33 -2.08 -6.85 4.10
N CYS A 34 -2.73 -7.66 4.94
CA CYS A 34 -2.59 -9.12 4.88
C CYS A 34 -3.20 -9.72 3.62
N GLU A 35 -4.41 -9.30 3.29
CA GLU A 35 -5.05 -9.71 2.03
C GLU A 35 -4.31 -9.20 0.80
N SER A 36 -3.76 -7.98 0.89
CA SER A 36 -2.94 -7.38 -0.16
C SER A 36 -1.67 -8.19 -0.43
N TYR A 37 -0.96 -8.61 0.63
CA TYR A 37 0.24 -9.45 0.48
C TYR A 37 -0.09 -10.79 -0.19
N LEU A 38 -1.14 -11.48 0.26
CA LEU A 38 -1.54 -12.75 -0.33
C LEU A 38 -1.89 -12.59 -1.80
N SER A 39 -2.74 -11.61 -2.12
CA SER A 39 -3.17 -11.33 -3.48
C SER A 39 -1.98 -10.96 -4.38
N LEU A 40 -1.08 -10.11 -3.90
CA LEU A 40 0.10 -9.72 -4.68
C LEU A 40 1.07 -10.88 -4.89
N TRP A 41 1.31 -11.70 -3.87
CA TRP A 41 2.17 -12.88 -3.98
C TRP A 41 1.60 -13.91 -4.95
N ALA A 42 0.30 -14.21 -4.83
CA ALA A 42 -0.37 -15.14 -5.72
C ALA A 42 -0.34 -14.62 -7.16
N PHE A 43 -0.60 -13.32 -7.36
CA PHE A 43 -0.49 -12.65 -8.66
C PHE A 43 0.90 -12.79 -9.27
N GLN A 44 1.94 -12.60 -8.46
CA GLN A 44 3.33 -12.75 -8.89
C GLN A 44 3.73 -14.22 -9.13
N SER A 45 3.03 -15.16 -8.51
CA SER A 45 3.28 -16.60 -8.60
C SER A 45 2.56 -17.29 -9.75
N GLU A 46 1.63 -16.61 -10.42
CA GLU A 46 0.96 -17.16 -11.59
C GLU A 46 1.93 -17.36 -12.76
N ALA A 47 2.15 -18.64 -13.12
CA ALA A 47 3.12 -19.08 -14.13
C ALA A 47 2.97 -18.43 -15.52
N LYS A 48 1.80 -17.85 -15.84
CA LYS A 48 1.56 -17.15 -17.11
C LYS A 48 2.23 -15.77 -17.18
N ARG A 49 2.72 -15.23 -16.05
CA ARG A 49 3.41 -13.94 -16.00
C ARG A 49 4.86 -14.10 -16.45
N ARG A 50 5.17 -13.61 -17.66
CA ARG A 50 6.52 -13.64 -18.27
C ARG A 50 7.39 -12.41 -17.94
N ALA A 51 6.84 -11.42 -17.24
CA ALA A 51 7.47 -10.14 -16.96
C ALA A 51 7.17 -9.66 -15.53
N GLY A 52 7.95 -8.70 -15.04
CA GLY A 52 7.83 -8.12 -13.71
C GLY A 52 8.85 -8.65 -12.72
N VAL A 53 8.71 -8.22 -11.46
CA VAL A 53 9.74 -8.35 -10.42
C VAL A 53 10.18 -9.80 -10.18
N MET A 54 9.26 -10.77 -10.20
CA MET A 54 9.62 -12.18 -10.06
C MET A 54 10.30 -12.76 -11.30
N ALA A 55 9.96 -12.29 -12.50
CA ALA A 55 10.69 -12.69 -13.70
C ALA A 55 12.13 -12.17 -13.68
N ASP A 56 12.37 -11.00 -13.10
CA ASP A 56 13.71 -10.43 -12.92
C ASP A 56 14.49 -11.14 -11.82
N LEU A 57 13.83 -11.47 -10.70
CA LEU A 57 14.42 -12.30 -9.66
C LEU A 57 14.83 -13.66 -10.19
N ARG A 58 13.99 -14.31 -11.01
CA ARG A 58 14.33 -15.58 -11.66
C ARG A 58 15.61 -15.53 -12.47
N ARG A 59 15.90 -14.39 -13.12
CA ARG A 59 17.13 -14.19 -13.90
C ARG A 59 18.34 -13.93 -13.02
N ARG A 60 18.19 -13.12 -11.97
CA ARG A 60 19.30 -12.68 -11.10
C ARG A 60 19.66 -13.67 -9.99
N ASP A 61 18.65 -14.28 -9.38
CA ASP A 61 18.78 -15.25 -8.31
C ASP A 61 17.70 -16.35 -8.47
N PRO A 62 17.98 -17.37 -9.31
CA PRO A 62 17.06 -18.48 -9.57
C PRO A 62 16.71 -19.27 -8.30
N GLU A 63 17.63 -19.36 -7.34
CA GLU A 63 17.42 -20.11 -6.12
C GLU A 63 16.51 -19.34 -5.15
N ALA A 64 16.67 -18.03 -5.00
CA ALA A 64 15.69 -17.21 -4.30
C ALA A 64 14.32 -17.30 -4.96
N HIS A 65 14.24 -17.18 -6.29
CA HIS A 65 12.97 -17.33 -7.00
C HIS A 65 12.28 -18.66 -6.68
N LYS A 66 13.01 -19.79 -6.70
CA LYS A 66 12.45 -21.11 -6.35
C LYS A 66 11.89 -21.21 -4.93
N ARG A 67 12.49 -20.47 -3.98
CA ARG A 67 12.10 -20.45 -2.55
C ARG A 67 10.94 -19.49 -2.25
N LEU A 68 10.62 -18.56 -3.14
CA LEU A 68 9.70 -17.46 -2.86
C LEU A 68 8.40 -17.51 -3.68
N VAL A 69 8.38 -18.22 -4.80
CA VAL A 69 7.26 -18.21 -5.75
C VAL A 69 6.42 -19.49 -5.65
N GLY A 70 5.10 -19.31 -5.50
CA GLY A 70 4.13 -20.40 -5.46
C GLY A 70 4.10 -21.24 -6.74
N ARG A 71 3.75 -22.52 -6.63
CA ARG A 71 3.81 -23.47 -7.76
C ARG A 71 2.47 -24.10 -8.09
N ASP A 72 1.59 -24.23 -7.11
CA ASP A 72 0.32 -24.91 -7.26
C ASP A 72 -0.85 -23.94 -7.51
N SER A 73 -0.79 -23.20 -8.62
CA SER A 73 -1.85 -22.24 -8.98
C SER A 73 -3.21 -22.89 -9.27
N GLN A 74 -3.24 -24.20 -9.54
CA GLN A 74 -4.49 -24.93 -9.80
C GLN A 74 -5.28 -25.15 -8.51
N ASN A 75 -4.60 -25.36 -7.39
CA ASN A 75 -5.23 -25.54 -6.07
C ASN A 75 -5.12 -24.29 -5.19
N GLY A 76 -4.94 -23.12 -5.81
CA GLY A 76 -4.87 -21.84 -5.11
C GLY A 76 -3.68 -21.73 -4.14
N PHE A 77 -2.59 -22.45 -4.41
CA PHE A 77 -1.36 -22.42 -3.62
C PHE A 77 -1.52 -22.84 -2.14
N THR A 78 -2.54 -23.63 -1.83
CA THR A 78 -2.90 -24.01 -0.44
C THR A 78 -2.00 -25.10 0.18
N GLY A 79 -1.10 -25.69 -0.62
CA GLY A 79 -0.17 -26.70 -0.13
C GLY A 79 0.86 -26.14 0.87
N PRO A 80 1.33 -26.95 1.83
CA PRO A 80 2.20 -26.49 2.93
C PRO A 80 3.51 -25.88 2.43
N GLU A 81 4.08 -26.37 1.33
CA GLU A 81 5.28 -25.76 0.75
C GLU A 81 5.01 -24.36 0.20
N ASP A 82 3.87 -24.15 -0.47
CA ASP A 82 3.53 -22.85 -1.05
C ASP A 82 3.18 -21.83 0.04
N VAL A 83 2.53 -22.26 1.12
CA VAL A 83 2.37 -21.44 2.34
C VAL A 83 3.73 -21.03 2.92
N GLN A 84 4.73 -21.93 2.95
CA GLN A 84 6.08 -21.57 3.39
C GLN A 84 6.76 -20.59 2.43
N ARG A 85 6.59 -20.75 1.11
CA ARG A 85 7.11 -19.83 0.09
C ARG A 85 6.50 -18.43 0.24
N PHE A 86 5.20 -18.35 0.50
CA PHE A 86 4.51 -17.09 0.82
C PHE A 86 5.12 -16.38 2.03
N ARG A 87 5.31 -17.10 3.14
CA ARG A 87 5.90 -16.53 4.37
C ARG A 87 7.34 -16.08 4.17
N ALA A 88 8.12 -16.87 3.42
CA ALA A 88 9.48 -16.48 3.04
C ALA A 88 9.48 -15.23 2.14
N TRP A 89 8.51 -15.12 1.25
CA TRP A 89 8.32 -13.96 0.39
C TRP A 89 7.97 -12.69 1.17
N ILE A 90 7.07 -12.72 2.17
CA ILE A 90 6.80 -11.54 3.00
C ILE A 90 8.09 -11.00 3.63
N LYS A 91 8.88 -11.89 4.27
CA LYS A 91 10.17 -11.54 4.89
C LYS A 91 11.16 -11.00 3.86
N PHE A 92 11.18 -11.57 2.66
CA PHE A 92 12.02 -11.12 1.59
C PHE A 92 11.59 -9.72 1.12
N MET A 93 10.31 -9.42 0.99
CA MET A 93 9.90 -8.13 0.44
C MET A 93 10.08 -6.95 1.40
N GLY A 94 10.21 -7.17 2.71
CA GLY A 94 10.45 -6.12 3.69
C GLY A 94 11.91 -5.61 3.72
N HIS A 95 12.08 -4.40 4.28
CA HIS A 95 13.40 -3.87 4.60
C HIS A 95 14.10 -4.72 5.68
N GLN A 96 15.42 -4.90 5.59
CA GLN A 96 16.15 -5.88 6.42
C GLN A 96 16.36 -5.44 7.87
N HIS A 97 16.49 -4.14 8.11
CA HIS A 97 16.85 -3.57 9.42
C HIS A 97 15.82 -2.60 10.01
N VAL A 98 14.79 -2.27 9.22
CA VAL A 98 13.77 -1.28 9.56
C VAL A 98 12.43 -1.93 9.31
N LYS A 99 11.48 -1.68 10.21
CA LYS A 99 10.10 -2.16 10.13
C LYS A 99 9.32 -1.40 9.05
N LEU A 100 9.71 -1.65 7.80
CA LEU A 100 9.10 -1.10 6.60
C LEU A 100 8.80 -2.23 5.61
N GLY A 101 7.51 -2.47 5.42
CA GLY A 101 6.99 -3.43 4.46
C GLY A 101 6.80 -2.85 3.06
N LEU A 102 6.55 -3.77 2.12
CA LEU A 102 6.32 -3.45 0.71
C LEU A 102 5.12 -2.53 0.52
N LEU A 103 4.03 -2.74 1.27
CA LEU A 103 2.78 -2.01 1.07
C LEU A 103 2.88 -0.58 1.61
N SER A 104 3.53 -0.40 2.75
CA SER A 104 3.87 0.91 3.32
C SER A 104 4.79 1.69 2.39
N GLY A 105 5.81 1.02 1.84
CA GLY A 105 6.63 1.61 0.78
C GLY A 105 5.77 2.08 -0.39
N ARG A 106 4.91 1.20 -0.93
CA ARG A 106 4.00 1.51 -2.06
C ARG A 106 3.12 2.71 -1.77
N PHE A 107 2.56 2.76 -0.57
CA PHE A 107 1.76 3.87 -0.11
C PHE A 107 2.57 5.17 -0.10
N TYR A 108 3.77 5.16 0.49
CA TYR A 108 4.64 6.33 0.52
C TYR A 108 5.01 6.81 -0.87
N GLY A 109 5.46 5.92 -1.76
CA GLY A 109 5.78 6.27 -3.15
C GLY A 109 4.60 6.93 -3.86
N LYS A 110 3.41 6.34 -3.74
CA LYS A 110 2.20 6.82 -4.42
C LYS A 110 1.66 8.14 -3.87
N TYR A 111 1.63 8.31 -2.56
CA TYR A 111 0.91 9.40 -1.90
C TYR A 111 1.81 10.47 -1.27
N LEU A 112 3.05 10.15 -0.86
CA LEU A 112 3.88 11.04 -0.02
C LEU A 112 5.24 11.49 -0.61
N SER A 113 5.98 10.58 -1.28
CA SER A 113 7.28 10.84 -1.92
C SER A 113 7.35 11.79 -3.14
N GLN A 114 7.84 13.02 -3.05
CA GLN A 114 7.96 13.90 -4.25
C GLN A 114 8.95 13.41 -5.35
N ASP A 115 9.68 12.34 -5.10
CA ASP A 115 10.62 11.73 -6.04
C ASP A 115 9.90 10.82 -7.06
N PRO A 116 10.00 11.08 -8.38
CA PRO A 116 9.42 10.24 -9.43
C PRO A 116 10.07 8.85 -9.52
N ASP A 117 11.32 8.68 -9.09
CA ASP A 117 12.02 7.38 -9.10
C ASP A 117 11.55 6.45 -7.97
N MET A 118 10.73 6.98 -7.04
CA MET A 118 10.09 6.23 -5.96
C MET A 118 8.72 5.66 -6.35
N ASP A 119 8.35 5.67 -7.64
CA ASP A 119 7.17 4.93 -8.13
C ASP A 119 7.44 3.41 -8.07
N ILE A 120 6.93 2.76 -7.02
CA ILE A 120 7.14 1.33 -6.75
C ILE A 120 6.46 0.42 -7.77
N ARG A 121 5.64 0.94 -8.70
CA ARG A 121 5.15 0.14 -9.82
C ARG A 121 6.26 -0.56 -10.58
N ASP A 122 7.41 0.10 -10.71
CA ASP A 122 8.56 -0.40 -11.46
C ASP A 122 9.66 -1.00 -10.56
N ASN A 123 9.53 -0.87 -9.23
CA ASN A 123 10.54 -1.34 -8.29
C ASN A 123 9.93 -1.98 -7.04
N ALA A 124 9.34 -3.17 -7.14
CA ALA A 124 8.85 -3.87 -5.94
C ALA A 124 9.99 -4.30 -4.98
N PHE A 125 11.26 -4.11 -5.34
CA PHE A 125 12.39 -4.24 -4.42
C PHE A 125 12.85 -2.91 -3.81
N LEU A 126 12.15 -1.80 -4.06
CA LEU A 126 12.58 -0.47 -3.64
C LEU A 126 12.85 -0.42 -2.14
N VAL A 127 11.92 -0.92 -1.32
CA VAL A 127 12.08 -0.94 0.14
C VAL A 127 13.28 -1.77 0.60
N ARG A 128 13.75 -2.74 -0.18
CA ARG A 128 14.95 -3.54 0.17
C ARG A 128 16.25 -2.80 -0.10
N VAL A 129 16.24 -1.83 -1.02
CA VAL A 129 17.44 -1.09 -1.45
C VAL A 129 17.52 0.31 -0.83
N MET A 130 16.51 0.71 -0.06
CA MET A 130 16.58 1.92 0.77
C MET A 130 17.68 1.80 1.80
N THR A 131 18.28 2.94 2.16
CA THR A 131 19.10 3.03 3.37
C THR A 131 18.20 2.94 4.61
N GLU A 132 18.78 2.58 5.76
CA GLU A 132 18.04 2.59 7.04
C GLU A 132 17.43 3.95 7.34
N GLU A 133 18.16 5.03 7.03
CA GLU A 133 17.68 6.40 7.21
C GLU A 133 16.46 6.69 6.34
N THR A 134 16.52 6.43 5.03
CA THR A 134 15.39 6.65 4.11
C THR A 134 14.19 5.78 4.48
N ALA A 135 14.42 4.53 4.89
CA ALA A 135 13.36 3.65 5.35
C ALA A 135 12.70 4.18 6.64
N ALA A 136 13.48 4.66 7.61
CA ALA A 136 12.95 5.24 8.84
C ALA A 136 12.16 6.53 8.58
N GLN A 137 12.67 7.41 7.71
CA GLN A 137 11.97 8.63 7.27
C GLN A 137 10.66 8.30 6.55
N THR A 138 10.65 7.25 5.72
CA THR A 138 9.44 6.74 5.05
C THR A 138 8.37 6.33 6.06
N VAL A 139 8.73 5.51 7.06
CA VAL A 139 7.80 5.08 8.12
C VAL A 139 7.25 6.29 8.87
N GLN A 140 8.11 7.25 9.23
CA GLN A 140 7.70 8.44 9.96
C GLN A 140 6.76 9.32 9.13
N ALA A 141 7.02 9.49 7.83
CA ALA A 141 6.17 10.26 6.93
C ALA A 141 4.78 9.65 6.80
N ILE A 142 4.67 8.32 6.72
CA ILE A 142 3.36 7.64 6.71
C ILE A 142 2.62 7.91 8.02
N ARG A 143 3.30 7.79 9.16
CA ARG A 143 2.70 8.03 10.49
C ARG A 143 2.29 9.47 10.73
N SER A 144 3.00 10.44 10.19
CA SER A 144 2.66 11.86 10.35
C SER A 144 1.64 12.36 9.34
N ALA A 145 1.44 11.65 8.22
CA ALA A 145 0.53 12.09 7.17
C ALA A 145 -0.92 12.24 7.65
N SER A 146 -1.56 13.32 7.23
CA SER A 146 -3.01 13.49 7.34
C SER A 146 -3.67 12.81 6.15
N ILE A 147 -4.27 11.62 6.34
CA ILE A 147 -4.84 10.86 5.22
C ILE A 147 -6.01 11.57 4.54
N SER A 148 -6.72 12.45 5.26
CA SER A 148 -7.77 13.31 4.71
C SER A 148 -7.25 14.42 3.80
N GLU A 149 -5.94 14.72 3.86
CA GLU A 149 -5.30 15.65 2.91
C GLU A 149 -4.83 14.93 1.63
N LEU A 150 -4.80 13.59 1.62
CA LEU A 150 -4.32 12.78 0.50
C LEU A 150 -5.44 12.35 -0.46
N ALA A 151 -6.69 12.29 0.03
CA ALA A 151 -7.88 12.02 -0.74
C ALA A 151 -9.12 12.52 0.03
N ASP A 152 -10.16 12.94 -0.70
CA ASP A 152 -11.42 13.39 -0.11
C ASP A 152 -12.21 12.24 0.48
N CYS A 153 -12.10 11.03 -0.10
CA CYS A 153 -12.72 9.83 0.44
C CYS A 153 -11.88 8.57 0.20
N TRP A 154 -11.78 7.74 1.22
CA TRP A 154 -11.06 6.46 1.20
C TRP A 154 -12.04 5.29 1.23
N MET A 155 -11.91 4.39 0.25
CA MET A 155 -12.68 3.17 0.16
C MET A 155 -11.83 1.97 0.57
N HIS A 156 -12.37 1.12 1.44
CA HIS A 156 -11.75 -0.13 1.83
C HIS A 156 -12.24 -1.23 0.88
N THR A 157 -11.33 -2.03 0.35
CA THR A 157 -11.70 -3.04 -0.66
C THR A 157 -12.65 -4.12 -0.12
N GLU A 158 -12.63 -4.39 1.18
CA GLU A 158 -13.47 -5.34 1.90
C GLU A 158 -14.91 -4.83 2.10
N SER A 159 -15.12 -3.52 2.02
CA SER A 159 -16.42 -2.85 2.09
C SER A 159 -16.68 -1.98 0.85
N LEU A 160 -16.04 -2.31 -0.29
CA LEU A 160 -15.96 -1.44 -1.46
C LEU A 160 -17.33 -0.94 -1.94
N ASP A 161 -18.34 -1.81 -2.00
CA ASP A 161 -19.68 -1.46 -2.45
C ASP A 161 -20.37 -0.44 -1.52
N ALA A 162 -20.15 -0.57 -0.21
CA ALA A 162 -20.69 0.36 0.77
C ALA A 162 -19.91 1.69 0.73
N ASP A 163 -18.59 1.61 0.66
CA ASP A 163 -17.71 2.78 0.70
C ASP A 163 -17.83 3.61 -0.57
N ILE A 164 -17.92 3.00 -1.75
CA ILE A 164 -18.14 3.74 -3.00
C ILE A 164 -19.49 4.47 -2.96
N ALA A 165 -20.54 3.85 -2.42
CA ALA A 165 -21.83 4.50 -2.25
C ALA A 165 -21.78 5.63 -1.21
N GLY A 166 -20.99 5.49 -0.15
CA GLY A 166 -20.71 6.55 0.82
C GLY A 166 -20.00 7.73 0.19
N CYS A 167 -18.84 7.49 -0.43
CA CYS A 167 -18.03 8.53 -1.05
C CYS A 167 -18.78 9.30 -2.15
N LEU A 168 -19.63 8.62 -2.93
CA LEU A 168 -20.43 9.28 -3.96
C LEU A 168 -21.53 10.19 -3.37
N LYS A 169 -22.06 9.89 -2.18
CA LYS A 169 -22.96 10.80 -1.48
C LYS A 169 -22.21 12.03 -0.97
N ASP A 170 -20.99 11.86 -0.47
CA ASP A 170 -20.14 12.98 -0.06
C ASP A 170 -19.85 13.90 -1.25
N PHE A 171 -19.57 13.32 -2.42
CA PHE A 171 -19.43 14.07 -3.67
C PHE A 171 -20.69 14.85 -4.05
N GLU A 172 -21.89 14.25 -3.93
CA GLU A 172 -23.16 14.97 -4.16
C GLU A 172 -23.38 16.11 -3.16
N SER A 173 -22.98 15.93 -1.90
CA SER A 173 -23.09 16.97 -0.86
C SER A 173 -22.29 18.23 -1.19
N LEU A 174 -21.24 18.08 -2.00
CA LEU A 174 -20.41 19.17 -2.52
C LEU A 174 -20.93 19.75 -3.84
N GLY A 175 -22.09 19.30 -4.33
CA GLY A 175 -22.69 19.75 -5.59
C GLY A 175 -22.29 18.94 -6.81
N GLY A 176 -21.63 17.79 -6.61
CA GLY A 176 -21.47 16.76 -7.64
C GLY A 176 -22.81 16.16 -8.06
N GLN A 177 -22.84 15.48 -9.21
CA GLN A 177 -24.02 14.76 -9.70
C GLN A 177 -23.68 13.29 -9.91
N VAL A 178 -24.52 12.40 -9.36
CA VAL A 178 -24.31 10.95 -9.47
C VAL A 178 -25.51 10.30 -10.16
N GLU A 179 -25.23 9.50 -11.19
CA GLU A 179 -26.24 8.66 -11.83
C GLU A 179 -26.42 7.35 -11.05
N TRP A 180 -27.20 7.40 -9.95
CA TRP A 180 -27.37 6.27 -9.03
C TRP A 180 -27.86 4.98 -9.68
N SER A 181 -28.66 5.05 -10.74
CA SER A 181 -29.10 3.86 -11.49
C SER A 181 -27.93 3.11 -12.15
N LYS A 182 -26.93 3.84 -12.67
CA LYS A 182 -25.69 3.25 -13.21
C LYS A 182 -24.83 2.66 -12.10
N VAL A 183 -24.69 3.36 -10.99
CA VAL A 183 -23.91 2.90 -9.82
C VAL A 183 -24.49 1.58 -9.28
N GLN A 184 -25.80 1.55 -9.05
CA GLN A 184 -26.49 0.34 -8.56
C GLN A 184 -26.37 -0.81 -9.57
N SER A 185 -26.50 -0.55 -10.86
CA SER A 185 -26.29 -1.54 -11.91
C SER A 185 -24.87 -2.13 -11.87
N VAL A 186 -23.84 -1.29 -11.69
CA VAL A 186 -22.44 -1.76 -11.57
C VAL A 186 -22.20 -2.56 -10.29
N ILE A 187 -22.74 -2.13 -9.14
CA ILE A 187 -22.62 -2.88 -7.88
C ILE A 187 -23.33 -4.24 -7.99
N GLN A 188 -24.55 -4.26 -8.55
CA GLN A 188 -25.34 -5.49 -8.72
C GLN A 188 -24.76 -6.44 -9.78
N SER A 189 -24.13 -5.92 -10.84
CA SER A 189 -23.48 -6.75 -11.86
C SER A 189 -22.05 -7.18 -11.47
N GLY A 190 -21.35 -6.35 -10.70
CA GLY A 190 -20.00 -6.59 -10.18
C GLY A 190 -19.95 -7.69 -9.12
N THR A 191 -21.03 -7.91 -8.38
CA THR A 191 -21.17 -9.02 -7.41
C THR A 191 -21.29 -10.40 -8.08
N SER A 192 -21.48 -10.48 -9.40
CA SER A 192 -21.59 -11.73 -10.17
C SER A 192 -20.35 -12.07 -11.01
N SER A 193 -19.30 -11.25 -10.96
CA SER A 193 -18.05 -11.49 -11.68
C SER A 193 -16.89 -10.81 -10.95
N GLY A 194 -16.00 -11.52 -10.24
CA GLY A 194 -15.13 -12.53 -10.83
C GLY A 194 -14.27 -12.01 -12.01
N GLY A 195 -14.45 -10.76 -12.44
CA GLY A 195 -14.13 -10.26 -13.77
C GLY A 195 -12.91 -9.34 -13.85
N HIS A 196 -12.24 -9.03 -12.73
CA HIS A 196 -10.91 -8.45 -12.74
C HIS A 196 -9.94 -9.40 -12.03
N GLY A 197 -9.61 -10.50 -12.70
CA GLY A 197 -8.31 -11.20 -12.57
C GLY A 197 -7.68 -11.25 -11.17
N GLY A 198 -8.49 -11.49 -10.13
CA GLY A 198 -7.98 -11.76 -8.80
C GLY A 198 -7.07 -12.97 -8.92
N SER A 199 -5.84 -12.82 -8.46
CA SER A 199 -4.89 -13.92 -8.43
C SER A 199 -5.52 -15.14 -7.78
N LYS A 200 -5.43 -16.31 -8.41
CA LYS A 200 -6.00 -17.53 -7.83
C LYS A 200 -5.24 -17.93 -6.57
N HIS A 201 -5.86 -17.78 -5.40
CA HIS A 201 -5.33 -18.28 -4.13
C HIS A 201 -6.47 -18.84 -3.26
N GLY A 202 -6.12 -19.68 -2.28
CA GLY A 202 -7.06 -20.12 -1.24
C GLY A 202 -7.48 -19.00 -0.29
N GLY A 203 -8.30 -19.34 0.71
CA GLY A 203 -8.73 -18.40 1.76
C GLY A 203 -7.54 -17.86 2.56
N CYS A 204 -7.65 -16.63 3.07
CA CYS A 204 -6.52 -15.95 3.69
C CYS A 204 -6.01 -16.67 4.95
N GLU A 205 -6.92 -17.24 5.74
CA GLU A 205 -6.65 -18.04 6.93
C GLU A 205 -5.77 -19.27 6.66
N THR A 206 -5.71 -19.75 5.40
CA THR A 206 -4.81 -20.85 5.02
C THR A 206 -3.33 -20.43 5.05
N PHE A 207 -3.06 -19.16 4.75
CA PHE A 207 -1.69 -18.65 4.60
C PHE A 207 -1.16 -18.00 5.89
N PHE A 208 -2.08 -17.51 6.73
CA PHE A 208 -1.77 -16.74 7.92
C PHE A 208 -1.99 -17.55 9.20
N ASP A 209 -0.88 -17.85 9.87
CA ASP A 209 -0.90 -18.10 11.32
C ASP A 209 -0.62 -16.79 12.08
N GLU A 210 -0.73 -16.84 13.41
CA GLU A 210 -0.52 -15.68 14.29
C GLU A 210 0.86 -15.04 14.07
N ALA A 211 1.91 -15.83 13.85
CA ALA A 211 3.26 -15.34 13.62
C ALA A 211 3.37 -14.60 12.27
N THR A 212 2.75 -15.12 11.22
CA THR A 212 2.71 -14.49 9.90
C THR A 212 1.89 -13.20 9.92
N ALA A 213 0.76 -13.21 10.63
CA ALA A 213 -0.05 -12.03 10.84
C ALA A 213 0.72 -10.93 11.58
N ARG A 214 1.38 -11.28 12.69
CA ARG A 214 2.22 -10.36 13.46
C ARG A 214 3.35 -9.79 12.62
N LEU A 215 4.00 -10.59 11.77
CA LEU A 215 5.04 -10.12 10.87
C LEU A 215 4.53 -9.02 9.92
N VAL A 216 3.35 -9.20 9.32
CA VAL A 216 2.77 -8.18 8.42
C VAL A 216 2.43 -6.91 9.19
N VAL A 217 1.91 -7.02 10.41
CA VAL A 217 1.64 -5.86 11.27
C VAL A 217 2.94 -5.16 11.70
N GLU A 218 4.00 -5.90 11.94
CA GLU A 218 5.30 -5.30 12.26
C GLU A 218 5.87 -4.53 11.06
N LEU A 219 5.75 -5.06 9.85
CA LEU A 219 6.27 -4.44 8.64
C LEU A 219 5.43 -3.26 8.17
N ASP A 220 4.10 -3.38 8.23
CA ASP A 220 3.16 -2.42 7.66
C ASP A 220 2.25 -1.76 8.72
N GLY A 221 2.67 -1.77 9.97
CA GLY A 221 1.90 -1.26 11.11
C GLY A 221 1.46 0.19 10.95
N ALA A 222 2.25 1.02 10.25
CA ALA A 222 1.86 2.39 9.94
C ALA A 222 0.56 2.46 9.11
N LEU A 223 0.29 1.49 8.22
CA LEU A 223 -0.97 1.43 7.49
C LEU A 223 -2.10 0.87 8.34
N PHE A 224 -1.83 -0.11 9.21
CA PHE A 224 -2.82 -0.59 10.19
C PHE A 224 -3.31 0.56 11.08
N GLU A 225 -2.37 1.31 11.64
CA GLU A 225 -2.62 2.50 12.46
C GLU A 225 -3.42 3.56 11.68
N LYS A 226 -3.02 3.87 10.44
CA LYS A 226 -3.66 4.94 9.65
C LYS A 226 -5.09 4.64 9.21
N PHE A 227 -5.37 3.39 8.87
CA PHE A 227 -6.66 3.00 8.32
C PHE A 227 -7.52 2.22 9.33
N GLY A 228 -7.08 2.11 10.58
CA GLY A 228 -7.87 1.49 11.65
C GLY A 228 -8.04 -0.03 11.48
N TYR A 229 -7.08 -0.70 10.83
CA TYR A 229 -7.11 -2.16 10.74
C TYR A 229 -6.73 -2.78 12.09
N ASP A 230 -7.61 -3.62 12.63
CA ASP A 230 -7.47 -4.30 13.91
C ASP A 230 -7.27 -5.82 13.78
N SER A 231 -7.26 -6.32 12.54
CA SER A 231 -7.23 -7.74 12.24
C SER A 231 -6.45 -8.03 10.96
N CYS A 232 -5.91 -9.24 10.91
CA CYS A 232 -5.16 -9.78 9.78
C CYS A 232 -5.64 -11.21 9.53
N CYS A 233 -6.53 -11.37 8.54
CA CYS A 233 -7.03 -12.67 8.09
C CYS A 233 -7.55 -13.59 9.21
N GLY A 234 -8.40 -13.04 10.07
CA GLY A 234 -9.02 -13.75 11.20
C GLY A 234 -8.24 -13.67 12.51
N HIS A 235 -7.01 -13.16 12.50
CA HIS A 235 -6.22 -12.94 13.72
C HIS A 235 -6.40 -11.49 14.19
N SER A 236 -6.87 -11.29 15.41
CA SER A 236 -6.87 -9.96 16.05
C SER A 236 -5.43 -9.49 16.24
N VAL A 237 -5.16 -8.26 15.82
CA VAL A 237 -3.85 -7.65 15.95
C VAL A 237 -4.01 -6.32 16.68
N SER A 238 -3.54 -6.28 17.92
CA SER A 238 -3.43 -5.01 18.66
C SER A 238 -2.30 -4.20 18.02
N SER A 239 -2.61 -3.05 17.43
CA SER A 239 -1.58 -2.08 17.03
C SER A 239 -0.72 -1.75 18.25
N PRO A 240 0.62 -1.79 18.17
CA PRO A 240 1.46 -1.26 19.23
C PRO A 240 1.12 0.22 19.43
N PRO A 241 1.00 0.73 20.66
CA PRO A 241 0.83 2.16 20.89
C PRO A 241 2.02 2.93 20.26
N LEU A 242 1.73 4.11 19.71
CA LEU A 242 2.74 5.01 19.15
C LEU A 242 3.91 5.15 20.16
N PRO A 243 5.18 4.93 19.76
CA PRO A 243 6.27 5.44 20.57
C PRO A 243 6.11 6.96 20.67
N GLU A 244 6.26 7.52 21.87
CA GLU A 244 6.35 8.98 22.06
C GLU A 244 7.32 9.55 21.02
N GLN A 245 6.90 10.61 20.33
CA GLN A 245 7.73 11.29 19.36
C GLN A 245 9.11 11.55 19.98
N PRO A 246 10.22 11.18 19.33
CA PRO A 246 11.51 11.70 19.73
C PRO A 246 11.39 13.22 19.71
N THR A 247 11.52 13.85 20.87
CA THR A 247 11.63 15.30 20.96
C THR A 247 12.84 15.69 20.12
N LEU A 248 12.60 16.17 18.90
CA LEU A 248 13.65 16.80 18.12
C LEU A 248 14.23 17.93 18.98
N PRO A 249 15.55 18.00 19.17
CA PRO A 249 16.13 19.13 19.86
C PRO A 249 15.70 20.41 19.12
N PRO A 250 15.34 21.48 19.84
CA PRO A 250 14.95 22.74 19.20
C PRO A 250 16.06 23.15 18.23
N SER A 251 15.67 23.47 17.00
CA SER A 251 16.58 23.95 15.98
C SER A 251 17.36 25.13 16.53
N THR A 252 18.65 24.95 16.77
CA THR A 252 19.53 26.07 17.08
C THR A 252 19.51 26.99 15.87
N SER A 253 18.89 28.16 15.99
CA SER A 253 18.97 29.20 14.97
C SER A 253 20.45 29.55 14.81
N MET A 254 21.04 29.16 13.69
CA MET A 254 22.32 29.69 13.23
C MET A 254 22.11 31.13 12.75
N THR A 255 21.88 32.04 13.69
CA THR A 255 22.20 33.46 13.52
C THR A 255 23.62 33.65 14.06
N GLY A 256 24.60 33.17 13.29
CA GLY A 256 26.02 33.38 13.52
C GLY A 256 26.57 34.26 12.41
N ALA A 257 26.94 35.48 12.77
CA ALA A 257 27.43 36.52 11.89
C ALA A 257 28.65 36.06 11.06
N TRP A 258 28.60 36.33 9.76
CA TRP A 258 29.80 36.44 8.93
C TRP A 258 30.54 37.70 9.37
N GLN A 259 31.62 37.54 10.13
CA GLN A 259 32.63 38.60 10.29
C GLN A 259 33.66 38.44 9.18
N GLU A 260 33.77 39.48 8.37
CA GLU A 260 34.85 39.69 7.40
C GLU A 260 36.19 39.63 8.12
N ALA A 261 37.09 38.80 7.62
CA ALA A 261 38.49 38.80 7.99
C ALA A 261 39.30 39.37 6.83
N ASP A 262 39.91 40.53 7.06
CA ASP A 262 41.17 40.97 6.47
C ASP A 262 41.64 42.23 7.25
N PRO A 263 42.92 42.62 7.26
CA PRO A 263 44.12 41.95 6.75
C PRO A 263 45.29 41.94 7.78
N SER A 264 46.32 41.13 7.53
CA SER A 264 47.72 41.37 7.96
C SER A 264 48.69 40.55 7.12
#